data_AF-A0ABD4Z6W6-F1
#
_entry.id   AF-A0ABD4Z6W6-F1
#
_cell.length_a   1.000
_cell.length_b   1.000
_cell.length_c   1.000
_cell.angle_alpha   90.00
_cell.angle_beta   90.00
_cell.angle_gamma   90.00
#
_symmetry.space_group_name_H-M   'P 1'
#
loop_
_entity.id
_entity.type
_entity.pdbx_description
1 polymer ?
#
loop_
_entity_poly.entity_id
_entity_poly.type
_entity_poly.pdbx_seq_one_letter_code
_entity_poly.pdbx_strand_id
1 'polypeptide(L)'
;MDVDKTLFMFGIVTLLIGIFIIIFGVFLAFYAYLNYKPLLPAGKDLQSSITSTVYELLNLVIKLAFLGAMIWAGSILLGKGIDLFKSIYVGEKKYRGSGG
;
A
#
# COMPACT_ATOMS: atom_id res chain seq x y z
N MET A 1 -11.50 30.53 -7.72
CA MET A 1 -10.35 30.69 -6.79
C MET A 1 -10.46 29.79 -5.56
N ASP A 2 -11.65 29.57 -4.97
CA ASP A 2 -11.78 28.64 -3.82
C ASP A 2 -11.81 27.15 -4.21
N VAL A 3 -12.35 26.83 -5.40
CA VAL A 3 -12.45 25.45 -5.93
C VAL A 3 -11.06 24.86 -6.24
N ASP A 4 -10.15 25.68 -6.77
CA ASP A 4 -8.77 25.26 -7.09
C ASP A 4 -7.98 24.90 -5.83
N LYS A 5 -8.15 25.68 -4.75
CA LYS A 5 -7.51 25.39 -3.45
C LYS A 5 -8.05 24.11 -2.82
N THR A 6 -9.34 23.86 -2.90
CA THR A 6 -9.94 22.64 -2.34
C THR A 6 -9.48 21.40 -3.11
N LEU A 7 -9.50 21.44 -4.44
CA LEU A 7 -9.00 20.33 -5.28
C LEU A 7 -7.51 20.05 -5.04
N PHE A 8 -6.70 21.11 -4.92
CA PHE A 8 -5.28 20.99 -4.59
C PHE A 8 -5.06 20.35 -3.20
N MET A 9 -5.84 20.77 -2.20
CA MET A 9 -5.79 20.20 -0.85
C MET A 9 -6.21 18.72 -0.83
N PHE A 10 -7.25 18.36 -1.57
CA PHE A 10 -7.68 16.96 -1.75
C PHE A 10 -6.61 16.10 -2.43
N GLY A 11 -5.92 16.64 -3.45
CA GLY A 11 -4.79 15.98 -4.09
C GLY A 11 -3.66 15.69 -3.12
N ILE A 12 -3.24 16.68 -2.32
CA ILE A 12 -2.21 16.54 -1.29
C ILE A 12 -2.59 15.46 -0.26
N VAL A 13 -3.81 15.54 0.28
CA VAL A 13 -4.27 14.61 1.30
C VAL A 13 -4.30 13.18 0.77
N THR A 14 -4.80 12.99 -0.46
CA THR A 14 -4.84 11.66 -1.11
C THR A 14 -3.44 11.09 -1.29
N LEU A 15 -2.49 11.92 -1.70
CA LEU A 15 -1.10 11.52 -1.91
C LEU A 15 -0.43 11.16 -0.57
N LEU A 16 -0.62 11.96 0.47
CA LEU A 16 -0.11 11.68 1.82
C LEU A 16 -0.67 10.36 2.38
N ILE A 17 -1.96 10.10 2.20
CA ILE A 17 -2.59 8.84 2.62
C ILE A 17 -1.97 7.66 1.86
N GLY A 18 -1.79 7.79 0.54
CA GLY A 18 -1.15 6.75 -0.27
C GLY A 18 0.28 6.43 0.20
N ILE A 19 1.08 7.46 0.48
CA ILE A 19 2.45 7.29 1.01
C ILE A 19 2.40 6.60 2.37
N PHE A 20 1.51 7.05 3.26
CA PHE A 20 1.37 6.49 4.59
C PHE A 20 1.03 4.99 4.53
N ILE A 21 0.09 4.58 3.68
CA ILE A 21 -0.29 3.17 3.50
C ILE A 21 0.91 2.33 3.06
N ILE A 22 1.71 2.82 2.10
CA ILE A 22 2.88 2.09 1.61
C ILE A 22 3.94 1.96 2.71
N ILE A 23 4.30 3.07 3.36
CA ILE A 23 5.31 3.06 4.43
C ILE A 23 4.87 2.13 5.57
N PHE A 24 3.60 2.24 5.99
CA PHE A 24 3.05 1.42 7.05
C PHE A 24 3.00 -0.07 6.66
N GLY A 25 2.64 -0.39 5.41
CA GLY A 25 2.67 -1.75 4.88
C GLY A 25 4.08 -2.34 4.89
N VAL A 26 5.08 -1.60 4.41
CA VAL A 26 6.49 -2.01 4.45
C VAL A 26 6.98 -2.20 5.89
N PHE A 27 6.61 -1.30 6.79
CA PHE A 27 6.96 -1.40 8.21
C PHE A 27 6.39 -2.66 8.86
N LEU A 28 5.11 -2.97 8.63
CA LEU A 28 4.48 -4.20 9.14
C LEU A 28 5.16 -5.46 8.60
N ALA A 29 5.55 -5.44 7.32
CA ALA A 29 6.26 -6.56 6.71
C ALA A 29 7.61 -6.81 7.39
N PHE A 30 8.35 -5.73 7.60
CA PHE A 30 9.65 -5.77 8.24
C PHE A 30 9.55 -6.19 9.70
N TYR A 31 8.55 -5.66 10.43
CA TYR A 31 8.28 -6.05 11.80
C TYR A 31 7.90 -7.54 11.91
N ALA A 32 7.03 -8.03 11.02
CA ALA A 32 6.64 -9.42 10.96
C ALA A 32 7.84 -10.33 10.64
N TYR A 33 8.73 -9.89 9.74
CA TYR A 33 9.97 -10.61 9.41
C TYR A 33 10.90 -10.74 10.63
N LEU A 34 11.14 -9.65 11.35
CA LEU A 34 12.05 -9.66 12.51
C LEU A 34 11.50 -10.44 13.71
N ASN A 35 10.18 -10.42 13.91
CA ASN A 35 9.52 -11.07 15.05
C ASN A 35 9.00 -12.47 14.72
N TYR A 36 9.28 -12.98 13.52
CA TYR A 36 8.85 -14.32 13.15
C TYR A 36 9.60 -15.36 13.96
N LYS A 37 8.89 -16.00 14.89
CA LYS A 37 9.37 -17.17 15.64
C LYS A 37 8.53 -18.37 15.21
N PRO A 38 9.13 -19.36 14.51
CA PRO A 38 8.39 -20.55 14.13
C PRO A 38 7.99 -21.31 15.39
N LEU A 39 6.68 -21.47 15.60
CA LEU A 39 6.11 -22.33 16.62
C LEU A 39 6.07 -23.74 16.02
N LEU A 40 7.23 -24.38 15.96
CA LEU A 40 7.35 -25.80 15.62
C LEU A 40 7.21 -26.60 16.92
N PRO A 41 6.00 -27.08 17.30
CA PRO A 41 5.94 -28.14 18.29
C PRO A 41 6.71 -29.34 17.70
N ALA A 42 7.63 -29.91 18.48
CA ALA A 42 8.27 -31.16 18.11
C ALA A 42 7.18 -32.22 17.98
N GLY A 43 6.72 -32.48 16.75
CA GLY A 43 5.67 -33.44 16.46
C GLY A 43 6.10 -34.82 16.93
N LYS A 44 5.20 -35.56 17.58
CA LYS A 44 5.47 -36.94 18.02
C LYS A 44 5.78 -37.87 16.83
N ASP A 45 5.29 -37.52 15.63
CA ASP A 45 5.44 -38.27 14.38
C ASP A 45 5.81 -37.36 13.20
N LEU A 46 6.55 -37.91 12.22
CA LEU A 46 7.03 -37.19 11.02
C LEU A 46 5.90 -36.51 10.24
N GLN A 47 4.76 -37.20 10.11
CA GLN A 47 3.57 -36.70 9.43
C GLN A 47 3.01 -35.45 10.10
N SER A 48 2.99 -35.41 11.44
CA SER A 48 2.53 -34.26 12.21
C SER A 48 3.45 -33.04 12.04
N SER A 49 4.77 -33.25 12.01
CA SER A 49 5.77 -32.19 11.81
C SER A 49 5.68 -31.57 10.41
N ILE A 50 5.45 -32.38 9.38
CA ILE A 50 5.26 -31.90 8.00
C ILE A 50 3.98 -31.07 7.92
N THR A 51 2.86 -31.58 8.44
CA THR A 51 1.58 -30.88 8.40
C THR A 51 1.64 -29.55 9.15
N SER A 52 2.22 -29.50 10.36
CA SER A 52 2.39 -28.25 11.12
C SER A 52 3.25 -27.23 10.39
N THR A 53 4.35 -27.66 9.75
CA THR A 53 5.22 -26.76 8.99
C THR A 53 4.49 -26.17 7.78
N VAL A 54 3.71 -26.98 7.05
CA VAL A 54 2.92 -26.50 5.89
C VAL A 54 1.87 -25.49 6.33
N TYR A 55 1.17 -25.71 7.44
CA TYR A 55 0.22 -24.73 7.96
C TYR A 55 0.88 -23.40 8.32
N GLU A 56 2.07 -23.44 8.91
CA GLU A 56 2.80 -22.22 9.28
C GLU A 56 3.31 -21.46 8.05
N LEU A 57 3.81 -22.18 7.04
CA LEU A 57 4.18 -21.61 5.74
C LEU A 57 2.98 -20.99 5.03
N LEU A 58 1.82 -21.67 5.00
CA LEU A 58 0.61 -21.12 4.42
C LEU A 58 0.17 -19.83 5.13
N ASN A 59 0.22 -19.81 6.47
CA ASN A 59 -0.10 -18.62 7.25
C ASN A 59 0.84 -17.44 6.91
N LEU A 60 2.13 -17.71 6.74
CA LEU A 60 3.13 -16.74 6.30
C LEU A 60 2.83 -16.20 4.90
N VAL A 61 2.57 -17.09 3.94
CA VAL A 61 2.29 -16.73 2.54
C VAL A 61 1.01 -15.89 2.45
N ILE A 62 -0.04 -16.23 3.19
CA ILE A 62 -1.30 -15.46 3.23
C ILE A 62 -1.04 -14.06 3.78
N LYS A 63 -0.25 -13.92 4.86
CA LYS A 63 0.12 -12.61 5.42
C LYS A 63 0.92 -11.77 4.42
N LEU A 64 1.86 -12.39 3.70
CA LEU A 64 2.61 -11.73 2.63
C LEU A 64 1.72 -11.30 1.47
N ALA A 65 0.79 -12.15 1.04
CA ALA A 65 -0.13 -11.85 -0.05
C ALA A 65 -1.04 -10.67 0.31
N PHE A 66 -1.58 -10.65 1.53
CA PHE A 66 -2.35 -9.52 2.04
C PHE A 66 -1.54 -8.22 2.03
N LEU A 67 -0.27 -8.30 2.44
CA LEU A 67 0.61 -7.15 2.49
C LEU A 67 0.95 -6.61 1.08
N GLY A 68 1.15 -7.50 0.11
CA GLY A 68 1.25 -7.15 -1.30
C GLY A 68 0.00 -6.44 -1.81
N ALA A 69 -1.20 -6.91 -1.44
CA ALA A 69 -2.46 -6.27 -1.79
C ALA A 69 -2.59 -4.85 -1.18
N MET A 70 -2.12 -4.64 0.05
CA MET A 70 -2.10 -3.31 0.68
C MET A 70 -1.17 -2.34 -0.06
N ILE A 71 0.03 -2.77 -0.44
CA ILE A 71 0.98 -1.93 -1.20
C ILE A 71 0.42 -1.60 -2.59
N TRP A 72 -0.24 -2.57 -3.23
CA TRP A 72 -0.93 -2.36 -4.50
C TRP A 72 -2.05 -1.31 -4.39
N ALA A 73 -2.90 -1.40 -3.36
CA ALA A 73 -3.95 -0.42 -3.11
C ALA A 73 -3.38 0.98 -2.84
N GLY A 74 -2.31 1.08 -2.06
CA GLY A 74 -1.59 2.35 -1.83
C GLY A 74 -1.04 2.95 -3.13
N SER A 75 -0.51 2.11 -4.02
CA SER A 75 0.02 2.55 -5.33
C SER A 75 -1.08 3.10 -6.25
N ILE A 76 -2.26 2.48 -6.27
CA ILE A 76 -3.43 3.00 -7.02
C ILE A 76 -3.85 4.35 -6.47
N LEU A 77 -3.91 4.48 -5.14
CA LEU A 77 -4.32 5.72 -4.49
C LEU A 77 -3.35 6.87 -4.82
N LEU A 78 -2.04 6.60 -4.82
CA LEU A 78 -1.03 7.56 -5.27
C LEU A 78 -1.22 7.96 -6.73
N GLY A 79 -1.46 6.99 -7.62
CA GLY A 79 -1.73 7.26 -9.03
C GLY A 79 -2.90 8.24 -9.21
N LYS A 80 -4.00 8.01 -8.50
CA LYS A 80 -5.16 8.92 -8.50
C LYS A 80 -4.84 10.32 -7.97
N GLY A 81 -4.02 10.41 -6.93
CA GLY A 81 -3.54 11.68 -6.41
C GLY A 81 -2.76 12.47 -7.46
N ILE A 82 -1.82 11.80 -8.15
CA ILE A 82 -1.00 12.41 -9.22
C ILE A 82 -1.85 12.85 -10.41
N ASP A 83 -2.83 12.04 -10.82
CA ASP A 83 -3.74 12.41 -11.92
C ASP A 83 -4.54 13.67 -11.60
N LEU A 84 -4.94 13.84 -10.33
CA LEU A 84 -5.61 15.03 -9.84
C LEU A 84 -4.73 16.28 -9.99
N PHE A 85 -3.46 16.21 -9.59
CA PHE A 85 -2.50 17.30 -9.82
C PHE A 85 -2.26 17.58 -11.30
N LYS A 86 -2.14 16.54 -12.12
CA LYS A 86 -1.93 16.69 -13.56
C LYS A 86 -3.11 17.40 -14.22
N SER A 87 -4.34 17.09 -13.81
CA SER A 87 -5.54 17.75 -14.32
C SER A 87 -5.61 19.24 -13.95
N ILE A 88 -5.19 19.61 -12.73
CA ILE A 88 -5.10 21.01 -12.29
C ILE A 88 -4.06 21.78 -13.14
N TYR A 89 -2.86 21.22 -13.32
CA TYR A 89 -1.79 21.86 -14.10
C TYR A 89 -2.13 22.00 -15.59
N VAL A 90 -2.76 20.99 -16.20
CA VAL A 90 -3.16 21.03 -17.61
C VAL A 90 -4.33 22.01 -17.82
N GLY A 91 -5.26 22.09 -16.87
CA GLY A 91 -6.36 23.05 -16.87
C GLY A 91 -5.88 24.50 -16.89
N GLU A 92 -4.91 24.84 -16.04
CA GLU A 92 -4.29 26.18 -16.02
C GLU A 92 -3.61 26.54 -17.36
N LYS A 93 -2.88 25.59 -17.95
CA LYS A 93 -2.15 25.84 -19.20
C LYS A 93 -3.09 26.14 -20.37
N LYS A 94 -4.26 25.47 -20.42
CA LYS A 94 -5.28 25.69 -21.45
C LYS A 94 -5.98 27.05 -21.29
N TYR A 95 -6.24 27.48 -20.06
CA TYR A 95 -6.80 28.80 -19.77
C TYR A 95 -5.87 29.95 -20.19
N ARG A 96 -4.56 29.82 -19.96
CA ARG A 96 -3.57 30.84 -20.36
C ARG A 96 -3.27 30.87 -21.85
N GLY A 97 -3.53 29.79 -22.59
CA GLY A 97 -3.29 29.70 -24.04
C GLY A 97 -4.47 30.13 -24.92
N SER A 98 -5.67 30.32 -24.36
CA SER A 98 -6.89 30.66 -25.13
C SER A 98 -7.32 32.13 -24.96
N GLY A 99 -6.55 32.93 -24.23
CA GLY A 99 -6.78 34.36 -24.01
C GLY A 99 -5.76 35.26 -24.73
N GLY A 100 -5.08 34.76 -25.76
CA GLY A 100 -4.19 35.51 -26.64
C GLY A 100 -4.79 35.66 -28.03
#